data_AF-A0A3D1A891-F1
#
_entry.id   AF-A0A3D1A891-F1
#
_cell.length_a   1.000
_cell.length_b   1.000
_cell.length_c   1.000
_cell.angle_alpha   90.00
_cell.angle_beta   90.00
_cell.angle_gamma   90.00
#
_symmetry.space_group_name_H-M   'P 1'
#
loop_
_entity.id
_entity.type
_entity.pdbx_description
1 polymer ?
#
loop_
_entity_poly.entity_id
_entity_poly.type
_entity_poly.pdbx_seq_one_letter_code
_entity_poly.pdbx_strand_id
1 'polypeptide(L)'
;MKNLNSKIFILTLAAAAALSAGCRNKEAEALNNLEKDRFLVKTEKAQVRSLEEYILLTGSVKAMDEATLFPRASGKLLRNVLKEGDSVKKDETVALIERDEPGVVYEPAPVPSTLTGVIGRVYQDVGANVTPQTPIAMVVNQGMVRVAVDVPEKYVGKVFKDQRARVKVDAFPDRYFSGSVYRVSPVVDSRSRNTMVEVLVDNLDGHLKSGMFAEVRLIVASRGSALSVPAGAVVSQDGGDFVFVPVEGSLASRLPVKTGIKTTEFTQVSGVKEGADIITFGLYGLKDGSKIKVAN
;
A
#
# COMPACT_ATOMS: atom_id res chain seq x y z
N MET A 1 -8.89 97.55 47.56
CA MET A 1 -7.78 96.56 47.53
C MET A 1 -8.35 95.17 47.26
N LYS A 2 -7.86 94.51 46.19
CA LYS A 2 -7.75 93.05 45.91
C LYS A 2 -9.00 92.13 45.74
N ASN A 3 -9.25 91.78 44.47
CA ASN A 3 -9.53 90.49 43.79
C ASN A 3 -10.15 89.27 44.50
N LEU A 4 -11.16 88.66 43.83
CA LEU A 4 -11.40 87.24 43.45
C LEU A 4 -12.90 87.08 43.10
N ASN A 5 -13.45 86.27 42.17
CA ASN A 5 -12.99 85.11 41.40
C ASN A 5 -14.01 84.83 40.26
N SER A 6 -13.54 84.49 39.05
CA SER A 6 -14.35 83.99 37.93
C SER A 6 -14.06 82.50 37.72
N LYS A 7 -14.99 81.61 38.09
CA LYS A 7 -14.91 80.15 37.83
C LYS A 7 -16.30 79.50 37.77
N ILE A 8 -17.05 79.71 36.70
CA ILE A 8 -18.21 78.88 36.32
C ILE A 8 -18.25 78.85 34.79
N PHE A 9 -17.62 77.87 34.13
CA PHE A 9 -18.00 77.44 32.74
C PHE A 9 -17.27 76.20 32.18
N ILE A 10 -16.70 75.29 32.99
CA ILE A 10 -15.96 74.11 32.45
C ILE A 10 -16.34 72.81 33.17
N LEU A 11 -17.63 72.46 33.25
CA LEU A 11 -18.03 71.16 33.84
C LEU A 11 -19.02 70.32 33.03
N THR A 12 -19.47 70.77 31.87
CA THR A 12 -20.46 70.01 31.06
C THR A 12 -19.87 69.24 29.88
N LEU A 13 -18.58 69.39 29.53
CA LEU A 13 -17.98 68.69 28.38
C LEU A 13 -17.19 67.42 28.72
N ALA A 14 -16.88 67.16 30.00
CA ALA A 14 -16.07 66.00 30.40
C ALA A 14 -16.88 64.70 30.61
N ALA A 15 -18.21 64.78 30.74
CA ALA A 15 -19.06 63.60 30.98
C ALA A 15 -19.42 62.83 29.70
N ALA A 16 -19.35 63.45 28.51
CA ALA A 16 -19.66 62.79 27.25
C ALA A 16 -18.48 61.95 26.69
N ALA A 17 -17.24 62.29 27.04
CA ALA A 17 -16.06 61.55 26.59
C ALA A 17 -15.82 60.25 27.38
N ALA A 18 -16.19 60.21 28.67
CA ALA A 18 -15.97 59.06 29.55
C ALA A 18 -16.96 57.90 29.31
N LEU A 19 -18.14 58.16 28.75
CA LEU A 19 -19.10 57.12 28.35
C LEU A 19 -18.69 56.40 27.07
N SER A 20 -17.98 57.07 26.15
CA SER A 20 -17.52 56.47 24.89
C SER A 20 -16.31 55.53 25.07
N ALA A 21 -15.42 55.82 26.03
CA ALA A 21 -14.24 55.00 26.31
C ALA A 21 -14.58 53.72 27.10
N GLY A 22 -15.55 53.79 28.02
CA GLY A 22 -16.00 52.63 28.83
C GLY A 22 -16.81 51.60 28.03
N CYS A 23 -17.62 52.03 27.05
CA CYS A 23 -18.31 51.13 26.13
C CYS A 23 -17.34 50.40 25.20
N ARG A 24 -16.33 51.11 24.67
CA ARG A 24 -15.35 50.54 23.73
C ARG A 24 -14.50 49.43 24.34
N ASN A 25 -14.19 49.52 25.63
CA ASN A 25 -13.41 48.49 26.34
C ASN A 25 -14.24 47.25 26.69
N LYS A 26 -15.51 47.42 27.09
CA LYS A 26 -16.43 46.29 27.33
C LYS A 26 -16.82 45.56 26.05
N GLU A 27 -17.01 46.28 24.94
CA GLU A 27 -17.23 45.67 23.63
C GLU A 27 -16.00 44.89 23.16
N ALA A 28 -14.80 45.43 23.33
CA ALA A 28 -13.56 44.74 23.02
C ALA A 28 -13.35 43.49 23.89
N GLU A 29 -13.60 43.54 25.20
CA GLU A 29 -13.54 42.38 26.09
C GLU A 29 -14.62 41.32 25.77
N ALA A 30 -15.84 41.75 25.42
CA ALA A 30 -16.91 40.86 24.99
C ALA A 30 -16.61 40.17 23.65
N LEU A 31 -16.07 40.92 22.67
CA LEU A 31 -15.58 40.39 21.40
C LEU A 31 -14.44 39.38 21.60
N ASN A 32 -13.51 39.68 22.52
CA ASN A 32 -12.37 38.81 22.82
C ASN A 32 -12.80 37.52 23.55
N ASN A 33 -13.79 37.60 24.45
CA ASN A 33 -14.40 36.40 25.05
C ASN A 33 -15.20 35.58 24.02
N LEU A 34 -15.87 36.21 23.05
CA LEU A 34 -16.56 35.52 21.94
C LEU A 34 -15.60 34.84 20.95
N GLU A 35 -14.34 35.25 20.88
CA GLU A 35 -13.30 34.56 20.12
C GLU A 35 -12.71 33.36 20.87
N LYS A 36 -12.69 33.38 22.21
CA LYS A 36 -12.06 32.35 23.05
C LYS A 36 -12.82 31.02 23.09
N ASP A 37 -14.13 31.07 22.86
CA ASP A 37 -15.03 29.89 22.89
C ASP A 37 -15.20 29.21 21.51
N ARG A 38 -14.36 29.56 20.52
CA ARG A 38 -14.43 28.96 19.18
C ARG A 38 -13.45 27.82 19.04
N PHE A 39 -13.91 26.71 18.48
CA PHE A 39 -13.02 25.63 18.08
C PHE A 39 -12.20 26.07 16.87
N LEU A 40 -10.87 26.02 16.99
CA LEU A 40 -9.99 26.20 15.86
C LEU A 40 -10.00 24.93 15.01
N VAL A 41 -10.40 25.09 13.75
CA VAL A 41 -10.58 23.97 12.82
C VAL A 41 -9.80 24.20 11.55
N LYS A 42 -9.39 23.11 10.90
CA LYS A 42 -8.92 23.15 9.50
C LYS A 42 -9.94 22.47 8.61
N THR A 43 -9.98 22.90 7.36
CA THR A 43 -10.89 22.34 6.36
C THR A 43 -10.14 21.84 5.13
N GLU A 44 -10.68 20.81 4.49
CA GLU A 44 -10.26 20.36 3.17
C GLU A 44 -11.49 20.12 2.29
N LYS A 45 -11.35 20.31 0.98
CA LYS A 45 -12.45 20.11 0.04
C LYS A 45 -12.71 18.64 -0.20
N ALA A 46 -13.98 18.25 -0.20
CA ALA A 46 -14.42 16.96 -0.73
C ALA A 46 -14.12 16.91 -2.23
N GLN A 47 -13.43 15.86 -2.68
CA GLN A 47 -12.97 15.74 -4.07
C GLN A 47 -13.22 14.33 -4.60
N VAL A 48 -13.50 14.26 -5.90
CA VAL A 48 -13.55 13.01 -6.64
C VAL A 48 -12.14 12.54 -6.95
N ARG A 49 -11.82 11.30 -6.58
CA ARG A 49 -10.53 10.67 -6.87
C ARG A 49 -10.67 9.17 -7.06
N SER A 50 -9.61 8.55 -7.59
CA SER A 50 -9.51 7.10 -7.63
C SER A 50 -9.07 6.57 -6.26
N LEU A 51 -9.81 5.61 -5.72
CA LEU A 51 -9.48 4.95 -4.45
C LEU A 51 -9.28 3.45 -4.66
N GLU A 52 -8.27 2.91 -3.98
CA GLU A 52 -7.99 1.48 -3.95
C GLU A 52 -7.78 1.06 -2.48
N GLU A 53 -8.69 0.21 -1.97
CA GLU A 53 -8.47 -0.50 -0.71
C GLU A 53 -7.60 -1.72 -1.00
N TYR A 54 -6.56 -1.91 -0.20
CA TYR A 54 -5.66 -3.03 -0.34
C TYR A 54 -5.35 -3.68 1.01
N ILE A 55 -4.98 -4.95 0.96
CA ILE A 55 -4.39 -5.67 2.09
C ILE A 55 -2.88 -5.68 1.86
N LEU A 56 -2.13 -5.27 2.90
CA LEU A 56 -0.68 -5.37 2.90
C LEU A 56 -0.27 -6.75 3.41
N LEU A 57 0.45 -7.47 2.58
CA LEU A 57 0.92 -8.83 2.84
C LEU A 57 2.42 -8.90 2.57
N THR A 58 3.04 -9.93 3.14
CA THR A 58 4.44 -10.23 2.88
C THR A 58 4.59 -11.69 2.47
N GLY A 59 5.62 -11.98 1.69
CA GLY A 59 5.81 -13.31 1.14
C GLY A 59 7.14 -13.46 0.43
N SER A 60 7.22 -14.52 -0.37
CA SER A 60 8.44 -14.86 -1.10
C SER A 60 8.18 -15.06 -2.58
N VAL A 61 9.12 -14.59 -3.39
CA VAL A 61 9.16 -14.84 -4.83
C VAL A 61 9.60 -16.29 -5.05
N LYS A 62 8.87 -17.00 -5.89
CA LYS A 62 9.13 -18.36 -6.35
C LYS A 62 9.21 -18.35 -7.87
N ALA A 63 10.10 -19.17 -8.41
CA ALA A 63 10.11 -19.45 -9.84
C ALA A 63 8.76 -20.02 -10.28
N MET A 64 8.39 -19.80 -11.55
CA MET A 64 7.21 -20.47 -12.10
C MET A 64 7.42 -21.98 -12.07
N ASP A 65 8.50 -22.42 -12.73
CA ASP A 65 8.96 -23.80 -12.78
C ASP A 65 10.47 -23.84 -12.51
N GLU A 66 10.91 -24.85 -11.78
CA GLU A 66 12.33 -25.15 -11.58
C GLU A 66 12.55 -26.66 -11.67
N ALA A 67 13.67 -27.06 -12.25
CA ALA A 67 14.05 -28.46 -12.35
C ALA A 67 15.53 -28.64 -12.15
N THR A 68 15.88 -29.56 -11.25
CA THR A 68 17.24 -30.08 -11.11
C THR A 68 17.45 -31.18 -12.13
N LEU A 69 18.53 -31.06 -12.89
CA LEU A 69 18.94 -32.01 -13.91
C LEU A 69 19.89 -33.03 -13.31
N PHE A 70 19.65 -34.28 -13.66
CA PHE A 70 20.44 -35.45 -13.22
C PHE A 70 20.92 -36.21 -14.45
N PRO A 71 22.10 -36.84 -14.42
CA PRO A 71 22.58 -37.63 -15.54
C PRO A 71 21.79 -38.94 -15.62
N ARG A 72 21.74 -39.56 -16.81
CA ARG A 72 21.06 -40.86 -16.98
C ARG A 72 21.97 -42.07 -16.74
N ALA A 73 23.28 -41.85 -16.71
CA ALA A 73 24.30 -42.88 -16.52
C ALA A 73 25.37 -42.38 -15.54
N SER A 74 26.07 -43.33 -14.92
CA SER A 74 27.22 -43.04 -14.09
C SER A 74 28.47 -42.84 -14.94
N GLY A 75 29.40 -42.02 -14.45
CA GLY A 75 30.66 -41.77 -15.13
C GLY A 75 31.31 -40.48 -14.69
N LYS A 76 32.16 -39.91 -15.55
CA LYS A 76 32.89 -38.68 -15.29
C LYS A 76 32.26 -37.51 -16.05
N LEU A 77 32.06 -36.38 -15.39
CA LEU A 77 31.57 -35.16 -16.05
C LEU A 77 32.64 -34.63 -17.03
N LEU A 78 32.40 -34.78 -18.32
CA LEU A 78 33.35 -34.41 -19.37
C LEU A 78 33.37 -32.91 -19.63
N ARG A 79 32.20 -32.28 -19.71
CA ARG A 79 32.05 -30.82 -19.82
C ARG A 79 30.66 -30.33 -19.43
N ASN A 80 30.62 -29.14 -18.87
CA ASN A 80 29.40 -28.32 -18.80
C ASN A 80 29.28 -27.55 -20.11
N VAL A 81 28.26 -27.88 -20.91
CA VAL A 81 28.00 -27.24 -22.21
C VAL A 81 27.45 -25.83 -22.00
N LEU A 82 26.57 -25.68 -21.01
CA LEU A 82 26.01 -24.40 -20.57
C LEU A 82 26.49 -24.05 -19.17
N LYS A 83 26.53 -22.75 -18.88
CA LYS A 83 26.96 -22.15 -17.60
C LYS A 83 25.80 -21.41 -16.95
N GLU A 84 25.98 -21.03 -15.69
CA GLU A 84 25.01 -20.20 -14.98
C GLU A 84 24.72 -18.90 -15.75
N GLY A 85 23.43 -18.59 -15.91
CA GLY A 85 22.96 -17.45 -16.70
C GLY A 85 22.66 -17.77 -18.17
N ASP A 86 23.14 -18.89 -18.71
CA ASP A 86 22.86 -19.28 -20.09
C ASP A 86 21.38 -19.67 -20.25
N SER A 87 20.78 -19.29 -21.37
CA SER A 87 19.44 -19.74 -21.75
C SER A 87 19.48 -21.16 -22.30
N VAL A 88 18.43 -21.94 -22.03
CA VAL A 88 18.33 -23.34 -22.45
C VAL A 88 16.91 -23.68 -22.86
N LYS A 89 16.75 -24.45 -23.93
CA LYS A 89 15.46 -25.02 -24.34
C LYS A 89 15.26 -26.40 -23.73
N LYS A 90 14.00 -26.82 -23.60
CA LYS A 90 13.67 -28.22 -23.28
C LYS A 90 14.39 -29.15 -24.27
N ASP A 91 14.95 -30.24 -23.73
CA ASP A 91 15.73 -31.28 -24.42
C ASP A 91 17.11 -30.83 -24.94
N GLU A 92 17.49 -29.56 -24.77
CA GLU A 92 18.84 -29.09 -25.09
C GLU A 92 19.88 -29.64 -24.09
N THR A 93 21.06 -29.98 -24.59
CA THR A 93 22.12 -30.59 -23.77
C THR A 93 22.82 -29.56 -22.90
N VAL A 94 22.77 -29.75 -21.58
CA VAL A 94 23.38 -28.86 -20.58
C VAL A 94 24.79 -29.32 -20.21
N ALA A 95 25.02 -30.63 -20.16
CA ALA A 95 26.30 -31.23 -19.81
C ALA A 95 26.49 -32.57 -20.52
N LEU A 96 27.74 -33.04 -20.59
CA LEU A 96 28.10 -34.32 -21.18
C LEU A 96 28.87 -35.17 -20.19
N ILE A 97 28.49 -36.44 -20.08
CA ILE A 97 29.10 -37.45 -19.20
C ILE A 97 29.88 -38.45 -20.05
N GLU A 98 31.14 -38.67 -19.70
CA GLU A 98 31.91 -39.82 -20.16
C GLU A 98 31.46 -41.04 -19.35
N ARG A 99 30.80 -41.99 -20.01
CA ARG A 99 30.25 -43.19 -19.35
C ARG A 99 31.37 -44.16 -19.01
N ASP A 100 31.30 -44.74 -17.82
CA ASP A 100 32.20 -45.83 -17.41
C ASP A 100 31.58 -47.19 -17.76
N GLU A 101 31.19 -47.39 -19.03
CA GLU A 101 30.52 -48.60 -19.53
C GLU A 101 31.42 -49.34 -20.53
N PRO A 102 31.97 -50.53 -20.18
CA PRO A 102 32.76 -51.34 -21.11
C PRO A 102 31.93 -51.81 -22.31
N GLY A 103 32.42 -51.57 -23.53
CA GLY A 103 31.84 -52.12 -24.77
C GLY A 103 30.82 -51.24 -25.50
N VAL A 104 30.58 -50.01 -25.03
CA VAL A 104 29.75 -49.01 -25.74
C VAL A 104 30.65 -48.11 -26.60
N VAL A 105 30.22 -47.76 -27.81
CA VAL A 105 30.91 -46.79 -28.67
C VAL A 105 31.06 -45.45 -27.92
N TYR A 106 32.22 -44.80 -28.02
CA TYR A 106 32.61 -43.55 -27.34
C TYR A 106 31.72 -42.34 -27.70
N GLU A 107 30.47 -42.34 -27.25
CA GLU A 107 29.59 -41.19 -27.32
C GLU A 107 29.27 -40.68 -25.91
N PRO A 108 29.67 -39.44 -25.58
CA PRO A 108 29.32 -38.84 -24.29
C PRO A 108 27.80 -38.82 -24.07
N ALA A 109 27.35 -39.19 -22.88
CA ALA A 109 25.94 -39.16 -22.51
C ALA A 109 25.48 -37.72 -22.28
N PRO A 110 24.45 -37.23 -22.99
CA PRO A 110 23.91 -35.90 -22.72
C PRO A 110 23.07 -35.88 -21.46
N VAL A 111 23.15 -34.75 -20.75
CA VAL A 111 22.21 -34.35 -19.70
C VAL A 111 21.28 -33.30 -20.30
N PRO A 112 20.09 -33.69 -20.80
CA PRO A 112 19.16 -32.75 -21.42
C PRO A 112 18.41 -31.95 -20.36
N SER A 113 18.07 -30.70 -20.68
CA SER A 113 17.15 -29.92 -19.86
C SER A 113 15.72 -30.47 -19.92
N THR A 114 15.03 -30.53 -18.79
CA THR A 114 13.63 -30.97 -18.72
C THR A 114 12.62 -29.84 -19.00
N LEU A 115 13.07 -28.58 -19.00
CA LEU A 115 12.25 -27.39 -19.27
C LEU A 115 13.03 -26.30 -20.03
N THR A 116 12.30 -25.34 -20.61
CA THR A 116 12.88 -24.13 -21.21
C THR A 116 13.05 -23.06 -20.14
N GLY A 117 14.23 -22.44 -20.06
CA GLY A 117 14.52 -21.44 -19.04
C GLY A 117 15.97 -20.97 -19.08
N VAL A 118 16.52 -20.70 -17.91
CA VAL A 118 17.91 -20.27 -17.71
C VAL A 118 18.59 -21.19 -16.71
N ILE A 119 19.87 -21.48 -16.91
CA ILE A 119 20.70 -22.23 -15.94
C ILE A 119 20.84 -21.35 -14.69
N GLY A 120 20.13 -21.71 -13.63
CA GLY A 120 20.17 -20.99 -12.35
C GLY A 120 21.33 -21.40 -11.47
N ARG A 121 21.83 -22.64 -11.64
CA ARG A 121 22.99 -23.15 -10.91
C ARG A 121 23.66 -24.29 -11.65
N VAL A 122 24.98 -24.40 -11.55
CA VAL A 122 25.75 -25.60 -11.90
C VAL A 122 26.32 -26.19 -10.61
N TYR A 123 26.13 -27.49 -10.39
CA TYR A 123 26.48 -28.14 -9.12
C TYR A 123 27.83 -28.88 -9.16
N GLN A 124 28.30 -29.26 -10.35
CA GLN A 124 29.47 -30.12 -10.51
C GLN A 124 30.52 -29.48 -11.42
N ASP A 125 31.78 -29.62 -11.01
CA ASP A 125 32.93 -29.24 -11.82
C ASP A 125 33.33 -30.36 -12.78
N VAL A 126 33.91 -29.96 -13.91
CA VAL A 126 34.44 -30.89 -14.91
C VAL A 126 35.44 -31.83 -14.26
N GLY A 127 35.30 -33.12 -14.55
CA GLY A 127 36.12 -34.19 -14.00
C GLY A 127 35.55 -34.86 -12.75
N ALA A 128 34.44 -34.36 -12.19
CA ALA A 128 33.74 -35.01 -11.09
C ALA A 128 33.15 -36.37 -11.51
N ASN A 129 33.13 -37.33 -10.58
CA ASN A 129 32.37 -38.57 -10.74
C ASN A 129 30.90 -38.31 -10.40
N VAL A 130 29.99 -38.75 -11.27
CA VAL A 130 28.55 -38.52 -11.12
C VAL A 130 27.77 -39.82 -11.29
N THR A 131 26.61 -39.89 -10.64
CA THR A 131 25.62 -40.97 -10.79
C THR A 131 24.24 -40.37 -11.11
N PRO A 132 23.23 -41.18 -11.47
CA PRO A 132 21.87 -40.68 -11.71
C PRO A 132 21.18 -39.97 -10.53
N GLN A 133 21.79 -39.98 -9.34
CA GLN A 133 21.34 -39.23 -8.17
C GLN A 133 22.14 -37.95 -7.94
N THR A 134 23.24 -37.74 -8.67
CA THR A 134 24.08 -36.54 -8.55
C THR A 134 23.45 -35.38 -9.32
N PRO A 135 23.11 -34.25 -8.67
CA PRO A 135 22.59 -33.08 -9.37
C PRO A 135 23.70 -32.44 -10.22
N ILE A 136 23.39 -32.09 -11.47
CA ILE A 136 24.34 -31.51 -12.43
C ILE A 136 24.13 -30.00 -12.57
N ALA A 137 22.88 -29.60 -12.84
CA ALA A 137 22.50 -28.21 -12.99
C ALA A 137 21.05 -28.00 -12.54
N MET A 138 20.68 -26.77 -12.24
CA MET A 138 19.29 -26.36 -12.00
C MET A 138 18.86 -25.40 -13.10
N VAL A 139 17.71 -25.67 -13.71
CA VAL A 139 17.11 -24.80 -14.73
C VAL A 139 15.87 -24.15 -14.14
N VAL A 140 15.75 -22.84 -14.36
CA VAL A 140 14.66 -22.03 -13.82
C VAL A 140 13.93 -21.33 -14.96
N ASN A 141 12.61 -21.51 -15.03
CA ASN A 141 11.75 -20.69 -15.86
C ASN A 141 11.45 -19.39 -15.10
N GLN A 142 12.17 -18.32 -15.47
CA GLN A 142 12.11 -17.02 -14.78
C GLN A 142 11.33 -15.94 -15.54
N GLY A 143 10.76 -16.22 -16.72
CA GLY A 143 10.02 -15.22 -17.50
C GLY A 143 8.74 -14.72 -16.80
N MET A 144 8.19 -15.56 -15.93
CA MET A 144 7.17 -15.22 -14.95
C MET A 144 7.59 -15.77 -13.58
N VAL A 145 7.12 -15.12 -12.52
CA VAL A 145 7.33 -15.58 -11.14
C VAL A 145 6.02 -15.61 -10.37
N ARG A 146 5.97 -16.47 -9.35
CA ARG A 146 4.86 -16.53 -8.40
C ARG A 146 5.30 -15.91 -7.09
N VAL A 147 4.55 -14.96 -6.55
CA VAL A 147 4.78 -14.42 -5.21
C VAL A 147 3.77 -15.09 -4.29
N ALA A 148 4.27 -15.98 -3.43
CA ALA A 148 3.44 -16.70 -2.47
C ALA A 148 3.32 -15.86 -1.18
N VAL A 149 2.09 -15.54 -0.81
CA VAL A 149 1.72 -14.77 0.40
C VAL A 149 0.67 -15.51 1.20
N ASP A 150 0.71 -15.35 2.52
CA ASP A 150 -0.29 -15.90 3.43
C ASP A 150 -1.36 -14.84 3.73
N VAL A 151 -2.61 -15.16 3.41
CA VAL A 151 -3.76 -14.27 3.63
C VAL A 151 -4.55 -14.72 4.86
N PRO A 152 -4.72 -13.86 5.89
CA PRO A 152 -5.56 -14.17 7.04
C PRO A 152 -7.00 -14.49 6.67
N GLU A 153 -7.60 -15.46 7.34
CA GLU A 153 -8.94 -15.98 7.05
C GLU A 153 -10.03 -14.89 6.96
N LYS A 154 -9.96 -13.86 7.81
CA LYS A 154 -10.89 -12.72 7.81
C LYS A 154 -10.99 -11.99 6.47
N TYR A 155 -9.99 -12.13 5.60
CA TYR A 155 -9.94 -11.49 4.29
C TYR A 155 -10.29 -12.42 3.13
N VAL A 156 -10.43 -13.72 3.35
CA VAL A 156 -10.61 -14.73 2.27
C VAL A 156 -11.83 -14.42 1.40
N GLY A 157 -12.93 -13.93 2.00
CA GLY A 157 -14.13 -13.54 1.25
C GLY A 157 -13.94 -12.35 0.29
N LYS A 158 -12.81 -11.63 0.37
CA LYS A 158 -12.45 -10.51 -0.51
C LYS A 158 -11.36 -10.88 -1.54
N VAL A 159 -10.88 -12.12 -1.55
CA VAL A 159 -9.75 -12.53 -2.40
C VAL A 159 -10.20 -13.58 -3.41
N PHE A 160 -9.98 -13.29 -4.69
CA PHE A 160 -10.36 -14.14 -5.81
C PHE A 160 -9.33 -14.08 -6.95
N LYS A 161 -9.42 -15.02 -7.88
CA LYS A 161 -8.52 -15.12 -9.03
C LYS A 161 -8.60 -13.87 -9.92
N ASP A 162 -7.49 -13.54 -10.59
CA ASP A 162 -7.32 -12.43 -11.53
C ASP A 162 -7.41 -11.03 -10.91
N GLN A 163 -7.59 -10.97 -9.59
CA GLN A 163 -7.56 -9.73 -8.82
C GLN A 163 -6.18 -9.08 -8.88
N ARG A 164 -6.15 -7.76 -9.06
CA ARG A 164 -4.91 -6.99 -9.21
C ARG A 164 -4.11 -6.96 -7.90
N ALA A 165 -2.78 -7.05 -8.04
CA ALA A 165 -1.84 -6.89 -6.95
C ALA A 165 -0.65 -6.04 -7.41
N ARG A 166 -0.03 -5.33 -6.45
CA ARG A 166 1.26 -4.65 -6.66
C ARG A 166 2.29 -5.27 -5.76
N VAL A 167 3.41 -5.69 -6.34
CA VAL A 167 4.52 -6.34 -5.63
C VAL A 167 5.69 -5.37 -5.55
N LYS A 168 6.32 -5.29 -4.39
CA LYS A 168 7.55 -4.52 -4.18
C LYS A 168 8.57 -5.41 -3.48
N VAL A 169 9.83 -5.28 -3.89
CA VAL A 169 10.95 -6.00 -3.29
C VAL A 169 12.02 -4.99 -2.87
N ASP A 170 12.77 -5.32 -1.82
CA ASP A 170 13.76 -4.38 -1.26
C ASP A 170 14.91 -4.09 -2.21
N ALA A 171 15.21 -5.03 -3.12
CA ALA A 171 16.22 -4.84 -4.17
C ALA A 171 15.84 -3.71 -5.15
N PHE A 172 14.55 -3.35 -5.25
CA PHE A 172 14.04 -2.29 -6.12
C PHE A 172 13.01 -1.44 -5.37
N PRO A 173 13.43 -0.62 -4.40
CA PRO A 173 12.53 0.03 -3.45
C PRO A 173 11.60 1.06 -4.11
N ASP A 174 12.00 1.63 -5.24
CA ASP A 174 11.24 2.65 -5.96
C ASP A 174 10.38 2.07 -7.10
N ARG A 175 10.35 0.73 -7.25
CA ARG A 175 9.62 0.05 -8.31
C ARG A 175 8.54 -0.87 -7.73
N TYR A 176 7.33 -0.74 -8.26
CA TYR A 176 6.29 -1.75 -8.11
C TYR A 176 6.21 -2.61 -9.38
N PHE A 177 6.08 -3.91 -9.18
CA PHE A 177 5.79 -4.88 -10.21
C PHE A 177 4.28 -5.17 -10.19
N SER A 178 3.63 -5.07 -11.35
CA SER A 178 2.21 -5.39 -11.46
C SER A 178 2.03 -6.89 -11.54
N GLY A 179 1.03 -7.40 -10.83
CA GLY A 179 0.66 -8.81 -10.90
C GLY A 179 -0.83 -9.02 -10.69
N SER A 180 -1.23 -10.28 -10.79
CA SER A 180 -2.61 -10.71 -10.55
C SER A 180 -2.64 -11.99 -9.73
N VAL A 181 -3.70 -12.18 -8.95
CA VAL A 181 -3.91 -13.43 -8.19
C VAL A 181 -4.06 -14.58 -9.19
N TYR A 182 -3.09 -15.50 -9.16
CA TYR A 182 -3.08 -16.69 -9.99
C TYR A 182 -3.84 -17.84 -9.35
N ARG A 183 -3.62 -18.02 -8.05
CA ARG A 183 -4.19 -19.13 -7.28
C ARG A 183 -4.50 -18.69 -5.86
N VAL A 184 -5.68 -19.09 -5.39
CA VAL A 184 -6.08 -19.04 -3.98
C VAL A 184 -6.18 -20.48 -3.52
N SER A 185 -5.47 -20.85 -2.46
CA SER A 185 -5.57 -22.20 -1.88
C SER A 185 -7.01 -22.43 -1.40
N PRO A 186 -7.62 -23.59 -1.72
CA PRO A 186 -8.95 -23.93 -1.23
C PRO A 186 -8.93 -24.33 0.26
N VAL A 187 -7.75 -24.46 0.86
CA VAL A 187 -7.55 -24.88 2.26
C VAL A 187 -7.02 -23.71 3.07
N VAL A 188 -7.67 -23.44 4.20
CA VAL A 188 -7.16 -22.60 5.28
C VAL A 188 -6.40 -23.49 6.25
N ASP A 189 -5.15 -23.14 6.55
CA ASP A 189 -4.35 -23.85 7.54
C ASP A 189 -4.91 -23.55 8.94
N SER A 190 -5.33 -24.60 9.66
CA SER A 190 -6.06 -24.46 10.93
C SER A 190 -5.20 -23.90 12.07
N ARG A 191 -3.87 -24.04 11.97
CA ARG A 191 -2.93 -23.57 13.00
C ARG A 191 -2.62 -22.08 12.83
N SER A 192 -2.35 -21.64 11.61
CA SER A 192 -2.00 -20.25 11.29
C SER A 192 -3.22 -19.38 10.98
N ARG A 193 -4.37 -19.98 10.67
CA ARG A 193 -5.60 -19.30 10.20
C ARG A 193 -5.37 -18.47 8.93
N ASN A 194 -4.47 -18.96 8.07
CA ASN A 194 -4.14 -18.33 6.79
C ASN A 194 -4.48 -19.25 5.61
N THR A 195 -4.79 -18.66 4.46
CA THR A 195 -4.78 -19.35 3.17
C THR A 195 -3.62 -18.84 2.31
N MET A 196 -2.96 -19.74 1.60
CA MET A 196 -1.90 -19.36 0.67
C MET A 196 -2.50 -18.78 -0.61
N VAL A 197 -2.00 -17.62 -1.02
CA VAL A 197 -2.33 -16.97 -2.29
C VAL A 197 -1.06 -16.77 -3.10
N GLU A 198 -1.11 -17.12 -4.37
CA GLU A 198 -0.01 -16.92 -5.31
C GLU A 198 -0.39 -15.80 -6.29
N VAL A 199 0.45 -14.77 -6.36
CA VAL A 199 0.35 -13.69 -7.34
C VAL A 199 1.32 -13.95 -8.48
N LEU A 200 0.84 -13.97 -9.72
CA LEU A 200 1.67 -14.08 -10.91
C LEU A 200 2.15 -12.68 -11.32
N VAL A 201 3.45 -12.58 -11.61
CA VAL A 201 4.12 -11.33 -11.98
C VAL A 201 5.00 -11.58 -13.19
N ASP A 202 4.88 -10.73 -14.20
CA ASP A 202 5.77 -10.74 -15.35
C ASP A 202 7.20 -10.41 -14.91
N ASN A 203 8.15 -11.18 -15.42
CA ASN A 203 9.55 -11.06 -15.07
C ASN A 203 10.45 -11.24 -16.29
N LEU A 204 10.03 -10.68 -17.43
CA LEU A 204 10.77 -10.74 -18.69
C LEU A 204 12.18 -10.12 -18.57
N ASP A 205 12.31 -9.06 -17.77
CA ASP A 205 13.59 -8.41 -17.46
C ASP A 205 14.47 -9.23 -16.48
N GLY A 206 13.91 -10.29 -15.89
CA GLY A 206 14.62 -11.18 -14.96
C GLY A 206 15.00 -10.55 -13.62
N HIS A 207 14.41 -9.42 -13.23
CA HIS A 207 14.75 -8.70 -12.00
C HIS A 207 14.29 -9.41 -10.73
N LEU A 208 13.14 -10.08 -10.78
CA LEU A 208 12.61 -10.84 -9.65
C LEU A 208 13.27 -12.22 -9.62
N LYS A 209 14.07 -12.48 -8.59
CA LYS A 209 14.74 -13.77 -8.39
C LYS A 209 14.00 -14.61 -7.37
N SER A 210 13.99 -15.92 -7.59
CA SER A 210 13.47 -16.88 -6.61
C SER A 210 14.20 -16.70 -5.27
N GLY A 211 13.43 -16.75 -4.18
CA GLY A 211 13.95 -16.52 -2.83
C GLY A 211 13.94 -15.06 -2.37
N MET A 212 13.68 -14.09 -3.25
CA MET A 212 13.48 -12.70 -2.81
C MET A 212 12.26 -12.58 -1.88
N PHE A 213 12.39 -11.74 -0.86
CA PHE A 213 11.26 -11.31 -0.05
C PHE A 213 10.47 -10.23 -0.79
N ALA A 214 9.15 -10.25 -0.64
CA ALA A 214 8.26 -9.32 -1.32
C ALA A 214 7.15 -8.79 -0.40
N GLU A 215 6.91 -7.48 -0.48
CA GLU A 215 5.69 -6.83 -0.03
C GLU A 215 4.65 -6.91 -1.15
N VAL A 216 3.42 -7.34 -0.82
CA VAL A 216 2.31 -7.42 -1.76
C VAL A 216 1.15 -6.56 -1.27
N ARG A 217 0.75 -5.60 -2.10
CA ARG A 217 -0.50 -4.84 -1.94
C ARG A 217 -1.56 -5.51 -2.80
N LEU A 218 -2.39 -6.33 -2.17
CA LEU A 218 -3.49 -7.01 -2.84
C LEU A 218 -4.72 -6.10 -2.87
N ILE A 219 -5.16 -5.69 -4.06
CA ILE A 219 -6.25 -4.69 -4.22
C ILE A 219 -7.60 -5.37 -4.03
N VAL A 220 -8.29 -5.10 -2.92
CA VAL A 220 -9.57 -5.75 -2.55
C VAL A 220 -10.83 -4.96 -2.89
N ALA A 221 -10.70 -3.67 -3.10
CA ALA A 221 -11.75 -2.85 -3.68
C ALA A 221 -11.11 -1.69 -4.45
N SER A 222 -11.72 -1.29 -5.55
CA SER A 222 -11.26 -0.11 -6.29
C SER A 222 -12.42 0.64 -6.90
N ARG A 223 -12.30 1.97 -6.96
CA ARG A 223 -13.26 2.83 -7.64
C ARG A 223 -12.52 4.00 -8.26
N GLY A 224 -12.59 4.11 -9.59
CA GLY A 224 -11.87 5.15 -10.34
C GLY A 224 -12.43 6.57 -10.14
N SER A 225 -13.72 6.67 -9.76
CA SER A 225 -14.37 7.92 -9.43
C SER A 225 -15.17 7.77 -8.13
N ALA A 226 -14.55 8.20 -7.04
CA ALA A 226 -15.12 8.18 -5.69
C ALA A 226 -15.03 9.57 -5.08
N LEU A 227 -16.17 10.19 -4.79
CA LEU A 227 -16.19 11.37 -3.93
C LEU A 227 -15.67 10.95 -2.55
N SER A 228 -14.66 11.67 -2.06
CA SER A 228 -13.95 11.29 -0.86
C SER A 228 -13.53 12.50 -0.04
N VAL A 229 -13.31 12.23 1.23
CA VAL A 229 -12.83 13.18 2.24
C VAL A 229 -11.65 12.56 2.97
N PRO A 230 -10.78 13.36 3.61
CA PRO A 230 -9.73 12.83 4.47
C PRO A 230 -10.28 11.81 5.47
N ALA A 231 -9.57 10.68 5.64
CA ALA A 231 -10.06 9.58 6.45
C ALA A 231 -10.34 10.02 7.90
N GLY A 232 -9.50 10.91 8.44
CA GLY A 232 -9.66 11.49 9.77
C GLY A 232 -10.83 12.47 9.92
N ALA A 233 -11.48 12.89 8.84
CA ALA A 233 -12.65 13.77 8.87
C ALA A 233 -13.97 13.02 9.15
N VAL A 234 -13.98 11.70 8.92
CA VAL A 234 -15.16 10.87 9.15
C VAL A 234 -15.22 10.45 10.61
N VAL A 235 -16.32 10.79 11.27
CA VAL A 235 -16.58 10.42 12.66
C VAL A 235 -17.64 9.31 12.68
N SER A 236 -17.29 8.17 13.29
CA SER A 236 -18.20 7.05 13.50
C SER A 236 -18.72 7.05 14.94
N GLN A 237 -20.04 7.07 15.11
CA GLN A 237 -20.73 6.93 16.40
C GLN A 237 -21.89 5.92 16.27
N ASP A 238 -22.53 5.52 17.36
CA ASP A 238 -23.61 4.52 17.36
C ASP A 238 -24.80 4.86 16.43
N GLY A 239 -24.96 6.14 16.07
CA GLY A 239 -25.98 6.62 15.11
C GLY A 239 -25.56 6.63 13.63
N GLY A 240 -24.34 6.18 13.29
CA GLY A 240 -23.80 6.14 11.94
C GLY A 240 -22.60 7.06 11.72
N ASP A 241 -22.12 7.07 10.46
CA ASP A 241 -21.00 7.89 10.02
C ASP A 241 -21.46 9.31 9.65
N PHE A 242 -20.69 10.32 10.03
CA PHE A 242 -20.92 11.71 9.65
C PHE A 242 -19.61 12.48 9.48
N VAL A 243 -19.71 13.65 8.86
CA VAL A 243 -18.63 14.65 8.79
C VAL A 243 -19.13 15.96 9.38
N PHE A 244 -18.21 16.87 9.73
CA PHE A 244 -18.58 18.24 10.04
C PHE A 244 -18.25 19.17 8.88
N VAL A 245 -19.17 20.08 8.57
CA VAL A 245 -19.00 21.10 7.54
C VAL A 245 -19.17 22.49 8.15
N PRO A 246 -18.37 23.50 7.75
CA PRO A 246 -18.62 24.87 8.14
C PRO A 246 -19.89 25.39 7.45
N VAL A 247 -20.72 26.11 8.20
CA VAL A 247 -21.93 26.76 7.68
C VAL A 247 -21.92 28.25 8.06
N GLU A 248 -22.91 29.00 7.57
CA GLU A 248 -23.07 30.42 7.87
C GLU A 248 -23.08 30.70 9.38
N GLY A 249 -22.57 31.87 9.77
CA GLY A 249 -22.43 32.24 11.19
C GLY A 249 -21.20 31.65 11.90
N SER A 250 -20.25 31.07 11.16
CA SER A 250 -19.05 30.40 11.71
C SER A 250 -19.42 29.25 12.65
N LEU A 251 -20.37 28.41 12.22
CA LEU A 251 -20.81 27.23 12.96
C LEU A 251 -20.37 25.95 12.24
N ALA A 252 -20.17 24.88 12.99
CA ALA A 252 -20.04 23.53 12.44
C ALA A 252 -21.41 22.87 12.37
N SER A 253 -21.75 22.28 11.23
CA SER A 253 -22.93 21.43 11.08
C SER A 253 -22.52 19.98 10.90
N ARG A 254 -23.21 19.07 11.61
CA ARG A 254 -23.06 17.63 11.47
C ARG A 254 -23.86 17.17 10.24
N LEU A 255 -23.15 16.59 9.27
CA LEU A 255 -23.76 16.07 8.05
C LEU A 255 -23.59 14.53 8.00
N PRO A 256 -24.70 13.76 8.07
CA PRO A 256 -24.61 12.30 7.96
C PRO A 256 -24.11 11.89 6.57
N VAL A 257 -23.25 10.87 6.53
CA VAL A 257 -22.69 10.34 5.29
C VAL A 257 -22.79 8.82 5.25
N LYS A 258 -22.84 8.24 4.06
CA LYS A 258 -22.58 6.81 3.89
C LYS A 258 -21.16 6.61 3.39
N THR A 259 -20.40 5.75 4.06
CA THR A 259 -19.02 5.46 3.68
C THR A 259 -18.92 4.28 2.72
N GLY A 260 -17.85 4.28 1.91
CA GLY A 260 -17.50 3.21 0.98
C GLY A 260 -16.07 2.75 1.17
N ILE A 261 -15.30 2.69 0.07
CA ILE A 261 -13.87 2.35 0.08
C ILE A 261 -13.12 3.23 1.08
N LYS A 262 -12.34 2.61 1.97
CA LYS A 262 -11.50 3.30 2.96
C LYS A 262 -10.03 3.02 2.67
N THR A 263 -9.24 4.07 2.68
CA THR A 263 -7.77 4.03 2.57
C THR A 263 -7.17 4.70 3.80
N THR A 264 -5.85 4.66 3.94
CA THR A 264 -5.16 5.36 5.04
C THR A 264 -5.39 6.87 5.01
N GLU A 265 -5.46 7.45 3.81
CA GLU A 265 -5.53 8.91 3.64
C GLU A 265 -6.98 9.40 3.46
N PHE A 266 -7.81 8.61 2.78
CA PHE A 266 -9.13 9.05 2.33
C PHE A 266 -10.22 8.00 2.51
N THR A 267 -11.43 8.45 2.77
CA THR A 267 -12.65 7.64 2.83
C THR A 267 -13.63 8.09 1.77
N GLN A 268 -14.11 7.16 0.96
CA GLN A 268 -15.23 7.40 0.05
C GLN A 268 -16.47 7.73 0.86
N VAL A 269 -17.18 8.79 0.46
CA VAL A 269 -18.44 9.21 1.09
C VAL A 269 -19.52 9.54 0.06
N SER A 270 -20.77 9.44 0.49
CA SER A 270 -21.93 10.00 -0.20
C SER A 270 -22.77 10.81 0.79
N GLY A 271 -23.57 11.77 0.28
CA GLY A 271 -24.30 12.75 1.11
C GLY A 271 -23.61 14.11 1.21
N VAL A 272 -22.43 14.26 0.59
CA VAL A 272 -21.66 15.50 0.50
C VAL A 272 -21.61 15.97 -0.96
N LYS A 273 -21.55 17.28 -1.19
CA LYS A 273 -21.32 17.84 -2.53
C LYS A 273 -19.82 17.90 -2.83
N GLU A 274 -19.44 17.66 -4.07
CA GLU A 274 -18.06 17.92 -4.52
C GLU A 274 -17.69 19.40 -4.29
N GLY A 275 -16.45 19.65 -3.84
CA GLY A 275 -15.94 20.98 -3.52
C GLY A 275 -16.38 21.55 -2.16
N ALA A 276 -17.27 20.85 -1.44
CA ALA A 276 -17.69 21.26 -0.09
C ALA A 276 -16.50 21.21 0.88
N ASP A 277 -16.39 22.23 1.75
CA ASP A 277 -15.38 22.26 2.80
C ASP A 277 -15.78 21.30 3.93
N ILE A 278 -14.85 20.42 4.30
CA ILE A 278 -15.01 19.41 5.34
C ILE A 278 -14.03 19.70 6.44
N ILE A 279 -14.47 19.72 7.69
CA ILE A 279 -13.59 19.92 8.84
C ILE A 279 -12.72 18.67 9.04
N THR A 280 -11.41 18.84 9.00
CA THR A 280 -10.42 17.74 9.07
C THR A 280 -9.58 17.77 10.35
N PHE A 281 -9.57 18.88 11.07
CA PHE A 281 -8.85 19.07 12.33
C PHE A 281 -9.70 19.82 13.35
N GLY A 282 -9.44 19.62 14.64
CA GLY A 282 -10.24 20.24 15.71
C GLY A 282 -11.58 19.54 15.95
N LEU A 283 -11.71 18.28 15.53
CA LEU A 283 -12.93 17.48 15.64
C LEU A 283 -13.31 17.09 17.07
N TYR A 284 -12.33 17.03 17.96
CA TYR A 284 -12.56 16.64 19.34
C TYR A 284 -13.43 17.67 20.07
N GLY A 285 -14.55 17.20 20.63
CA GLY A 285 -15.50 18.05 21.35
C GLY A 285 -16.46 18.87 20.47
N LEU A 286 -16.30 18.83 19.13
CA LEU A 286 -17.25 19.45 18.22
C LEU A 286 -18.62 18.77 18.32
N LYS A 287 -19.66 19.59 18.37
CA LYS A 287 -21.07 19.21 18.33
C LYS A 287 -21.73 19.95 17.18
N ASP A 288 -22.93 19.51 16.81
CA ASP A 288 -23.75 20.26 15.86
C ASP A 288 -24.04 21.66 16.44
N GLY A 289 -23.82 22.69 15.62
CA GLY A 289 -23.93 24.10 16.02
C GLY A 289 -22.75 24.67 16.82
N SER A 290 -21.66 23.91 17.01
CA SER A 290 -20.45 24.45 17.67
C SER A 290 -19.90 25.67 16.92
N LYS A 291 -19.51 26.72 17.65
CA LYS A 291 -18.83 27.88 17.07
C LYS A 291 -17.41 27.49 16.67
N ILE A 292 -17.03 27.82 15.45
CA ILE A 292 -15.72 27.49 14.88
C ILE A 292 -15.01 28.74 14.38
N LYS A 293 -13.69 28.63 14.24
CA LYS A 293 -12.84 29.57 13.51
C LYS A 293 -11.96 28.74 12.58
N VAL A 294 -12.17 28.90 11.28
CA VAL A 294 -11.39 28.20 10.26
C VAL A 294 -10.00 28.84 10.22
N ALA A 295 -8.98 28.04 10.52
CA ALA A 295 -7.58 28.40 10.37
C ALA A 295 -7.11 27.89 9.01
N ASN A 296 -6.76 28.83 8.12
CA ASN A 296 -6.14 28.53 6.82
C ASN A 296 -4.70 28.04 7.00
#